data_AF-A0A7C4KXF6-F1
#
_entry.id   AF-A0A7C4KXF6-F1
#
_cell.length_a   1.000
_cell.length_b   1.000
_cell.length_c   1.000
_cell.angle_alpha   90.00
_cell.angle_beta   90.00
_cell.angle_gamma   90.00
#
_symmetry.space_group_name_H-M   'P 1'
#
loop_
_entity.id
_entity.type
_entity.pdbx_description
1 polymer ?
#
loop_
_entity_poly.entity_id
_entity_poly.type
_entity_poly.pdbx_seq_one_letter_code
_entity_poly.pdbx_strand_id
1 'polypeptide(L)' 'MSSKQPTTKLKEKWRQKKWYTIIAPSSFGNLEIGRTISDSPQKLIGRIVETTLYDITESISQLYI' A
#
# COMPACT_ATOMS: atom_id res chain seq x y z
N MET A 1 -31.53 -23.91 -14.11
CA MET A 1 -30.80 -24.04 -12.83
C MET A 1 -29.49 -23.29 -12.95
N SER A 2 -29.39 -22.11 -12.32
CA SER A 2 -28.25 -21.20 -12.46
C SER A 2 -27.04 -21.75 -11.70
N SER A 3 -26.01 -22.18 -12.41
CA SER A 3 -24.76 -22.73 -11.87
C SER A 3 -23.94 -21.63 -11.20
N LYS A 4 -24.24 -21.35 -9.93
CA LYS A 4 -23.33 -20.59 -9.05
C LYS A 4 -22.09 -21.46 -8.75
N GLN A 5 -20.99 -21.21 -9.46
CA GLN A 5 -19.64 -21.66 -9.09
C GLN A 5 -18.65 -20.48 -9.15
N PRO A 6 -17.53 -20.47 -8.42
CA PRO A 6 -17.29 -20.92 -7.04
C PRO A 6 -16.60 -19.80 -6.22
N THR A 7 -17.14 -19.46 -5.05
CA THR A 7 -16.55 -18.47 -4.13
C THR A 7 -15.16 -18.87 -3.61
N THR A 8 -14.79 -20.15 -3.72
CA THR A 8 -13.50 -20.71 -3.29
C THR A 8 -12.30 -20.11 -4.01
N LYS A 9 -12.39 -19.89 -5.33
CA LYS A 9 -11.28 -19.32 -6.12
C LYS A 9 -10.95 -17.88 -5.72
N LEU A 10 -11.96 -17.11 -5.31
CA LEU A 10 -11.73 -15.77 -4.78
C LEU A 10 -11.00 -15.85 -3.43
N LYS A 11 -11.44 -16.73 -2.53
CA LYS A 11 -10.84 -16.91 -1.20
C LYS A 11 -9.35 -17.28 -1.28
N GLU A 12 -8.97 -18.14 -2.23
CA GLU A 12 -7.56 -18.47 -2.50
C GLU A 12 -6.75 -17.27 -2.99
N LYS A 13 -7.28 -16.45 -3.90
CA LYS A 13 -6.59 -15.25 -4.40
C LYS A 13 -6.30 -14.23 -3.32
N TRP A 14 -7.16 -14.12 -2.31
CA TRP A 14 -6.94 -13.22 -1.19
C TRP A 14 -5.88 -13.76 -0.21
N ARG A 15 -5.88 -15.07 0.05
CA ARG A 15 -4.87 -15.74 0.89
C ARG A 15 -3.45 -15.61 0.34
N GLN A 16 -3.29 -15.47 -0.98
CA GLN A 16 -1.99 -15.33 -1.62
C GLN A 16 -1.41 -13.91 -1.53
N LYS A 17 -2.21 -12.90 -1.19
CA LYS A 17 -1.72 -11.53 -1.06
C LYS A 17 -0.91 -11.37 0.21
N LYS A 18 0.25 -10.73 0.09
CA LYS A 18 1.11 -10.33 1.21
C LYS A 18 1.02 -8.83 1.41
N TRP A 19 1.20 -8.41 2.65
CA TRP A 19 1.36 -7.01 3.01
C TRP A 19 2.80 -6.58 2.75
N TYR A 20 2.96 -5.42 2.12
CA TYR A 20 4.24 -4.79 1.85
C TYR A 20 4.23 -3.40 2.45
N THR A 21 5.30 -3.07 3.18
CA THR A 21 5.50 -1.74 3.73
C THR A 21 6.08 -0.82 2.66
N ILE A 22 5.51 0.37 2.52
CA ILE A 22 6.01 1.44 1.67
C ILE A 22 6.87 2.34 2.55
N ILE A 23 8.15 2.43 2.21
CA ILE A 23 9.14 3.20 2.93
C ILE A 23 9.43 4.47 2.14
N ALA A 24 9.47 5.61 2.83
CA ALA A 24 9.85 6.88 2.27
C ALA A 24 11.31 6.85 1.79
N PRO A 25 11.68 7.67 0.79
CA PRO A 25 13.08 7.87 0.43
C PRO A 25 13.92 8.30 1.64
N SER A 26 15.22 8.00 1.60
CA SER A 26 16.16 8.35 2.67
C SER A 26 16.20 9.84 3.00
N SER A 27 15.89 10.71 2.03
CA SER A 27 15.75 12.16 2.21
C SER A 27 14.70 12.55 3.26
N PHE A 28 13.74 11.67 3.55
CA PHE A 28 12.68 11.85 4.53
C PHE A 28 12.85 10.92 5.75
N GLY A 29 14.04 10.35 5.96
CA GLY A 29 14.34 9.55 7.15
C GLY A 29 13.91 8.09 7.10
N ASN A 30 13.61 7.53 5.90
CA ASN A 30 13.14 6.15 5.73
C ASN A 30 11.88 5.81 6.57
N LEU A 31 10.96 6.78 6.67
CA LEU A 31 9.71 6.61 7.41
C LEU A 31 8.77 5.60 6.74
N GLU A 32 8.00 4.84 7.52
CA GLU A 32 6.91 4.02 7.01
C GLU A 32 5.71 4.92 6.63
N ILE A 33 5.44 5.07 5.33
CA ILE A 33 4.32 5.89 4.81
C ILE A 33 3.01 5.10 4.87
N GLY A 34 3.08 3.78 4.71
CA GLY A 34 1.90 2.93 4.74
C GLY A 34 2.16 1.52 4.27
N ARG A 35 1.09 0.77 4.04
CA ARG A 35 1.16 -0.65 3.65
C ARG A 35 0.24 -0.93 2.48
N THR A 36 0.73 -1.69 1.50
CA THR A 36 -0.03 -2.10 0.33
C THR A 36 -0.05 -3.62 0.22
N ILE A 37 -1.16 -4.16 -0.29
CA ILE A 37 -1.28 -5.58 -0.57
C ILE A 37 -0.89 -5.87 -2.02
N SER A 38 -0.14 -6.96 -2.20
CA SER A 38 0.15 -7.48 -3.54
C SER A 38 0.31 -8.99 -3.49
N ASP A 39 -0.05 -9.67 -4.58
CA ASP A 39 0.21 -11.10 -4.73
C ASP A 39 1.64 -11.40 -5.20
N SER A 40 2.29 -10.45 -5.89
CA SER A 40 3.68 -10.59 -6.32
C SER A 40 4.45 -9.27 -6.19
N PRO A 41 5.79 -9.34 -6.01
CA PRO A 41 6.63 -8.15 -5.90
C PRO A 41 6.74 -7.38 -7.22
N GLN A 42 6.67 -8.04 -8.39
CA GLN A 42 6.73 -7.33 -9.68
C GLN A 42 5.55 -6.36 -9.87
N LYS A 43 4.38 -6.68 -9.30
CA LYS A 43 3.18 -5.84 -9.35
C LYS A 43 3.23 -4.60 -8.45
N LEU A 44 4.27 -4.46 -7.64
CA LEU A 44 4.52 -3.27 -6.81
C LEU A 44 5.30 -2.20 -7.58
N ILE A 45 6.10 -2.61 -8.56
CA ILE A 45 6.97 -1.71 -9.34
C ILE A 45 6.07 -0.79 -10.18
N GLY A 46 6.29 0.52 -10.09
CA GLY A 46 5.50 1.53 -10.81
C GLY A 46 4.21 1.97 -10.12
N ARG A 47 3.96 1.54 -8.87
CA ARG A 47 2.87 2.12 -8.07
C ARG A 47 3.25 3.52 -7.60
N ILE A 48 2.28 4.43 -7.68
CA ILE A 48 2.38 5.79 -7.14
C ILE A 48 1.51 5.83 -5.89
N VAL A 49 2.07 6.35 -4.81
CA VAL A 49 1.38 6.52 -3.53
C VAL A 49 1.43 8.00 -3.21
N GLU A 50 0.25 8.61 -3.05
CA GLU A 50 0.10 9.99 -2.63
C GLU A 50 -0.01 10.03 -1.11
N THR A 51 0.75 10.92 -0.49
CA THR A 51 0.74 11.16 0.95
C THR A 51 0.94 12.65 1.20
N THR A 52 0.55 13.15 2.36
CA THR A 52 0.75 14.55 2.70
C THR A 52 2.14 14.76 3.29
N LEU A 53 2.72 15.94 3.08
CA LEU A 53 4.00 16.29 3.72
C LEU A 53 3.89 16.26 5.25
N TYR A 54 2.69 16.51 5.78
CA TYR A 54 2.37 16.40 7.20
C TYR A 54 2.60 14.98 7.72
N ASP A 55 2.12 13.96 7.01
CA ASP A 55 2.30 12.54 7.40
C ASP A 55 3.76 12.12 7.39
N ILE A 56 4.61 12.78 6.58
CA ILE A 56 6.04 12.44 6.48
C ILE A 56 6.88 13.16 7.53
N THR A 57 6.56 14.42 7.82
CA THR A 57 7.42 15.28 8.64
C THR A 57 6.95 15.40 10.08
N GLU A 58 5.71 14.98 10.39
CA GLU A 58 5.03 15.16 11.68
C GLU A 58 5.17 16.60 12.24
N SER A 59 5.49 17.56 11.39
CA SER A 59 5.79 18.93 11.75
C SER A 59 4.65 19.81 11.26
N ILE A 60 3.81 20.22 12.22
CA ILE A 60 2.66 21.13 12.01
C ILE A 60 3.13 22.50 11.49
N SER A 61 4.43 22.80 11.53
CA SER A 61 5.00 24.12 11.25
C SER A 61 4.86 24.62 9.80
N GLN A 62 4.42 23.79 8.85
CA GLN A 62 4.23 24.20 7.45
C GLN A 62 2.76 24.46 7.06
N LEU A 63 1.81 24.39 8.00
CA LEU A 63 0.38 24.49 7.67
C LEU A 63 -0.18 25.92 7.53
N TYR A 64 0.57 26.99 7.81
CA TYR A 64 0.08 28.36 7.54
C TYR A 64 1.20 29.41 7.49
N ILE A 65 1.30 30.15 6.38
CA ILE A 65 1.53 31.60 6.38
C ILE A 65 0.50 32.23 5.45
#